data_AF-A0A149V345-F1
#
_entry.id   AF-A0A149V345-F1
#
_cell.length_a   1.000
_cell.length_b   1.000
_cell.length_c   1.000
_cell.angle_alpha   90.00
_cell.angle_beta   90.00
_cell.angle_gamma   90.00
#
_symmetry.space_group_name_H-M   'P 1'
#
loop_
_entity.id
_entity.type
_entity.pdbx_description
1 polymer ?
#
loop_
_entity_poly.entity_id
_entity_poly.type
_entity_poly.pdbx_seq_one_letter_code
_entity_poly.pdbx_strand_id
1 'polypeptide(L)'
;MSKEKIFIRSVKRIQDVRNEQEVNYAHAVAPHIFGDLILSVPVTATDTVSDLRKTLETMLTVRMAAGGLGFLGSLDLSSDDWRTAIDAFLSQRPALALVDSNAAPYDDELGLCPTNFLIQIVPVCDEGAALDLYMEVLGDAINGENWSPEMAPASYLSDTCFMSADGDIFSREEAAEDEGVSREGGKILTLQEVFESHQKNKI
;
A
#
# COMPACT_ATOMS: atom_id res chain seq x y z
N MET A 1 -15.03 -9.88 3.16
CA MET A 1 -14.79 -8.53 3.70
C MET A 1 -13.59 -8.58 4.62
N SER A 2 -12.57 -7.78 4.28
CA SER A 2 -11.37 -7.53 5.07
C SER A 2 -11.73 -7.13 6.51
N LYS A 3 -11.01 -7.66 7.51
CA LYS A 3 -11.16 -7.20 8.91
C LYS A 3 -10.45 -5.87 9.11
N GLU A 4 -9.46 -5.60 8.27
CA GLU A 4 -8.70 -4.37 8.22
C GLU A 4 -9.54 -3.28 7.57
N LYS A 5 -9.64 -2.13 8.25
CA LYS A 5 -10.27 -0.91 7.69
C LYS A 5 -9.27 0.02 7.02
N ILE A 6 -7.99 -0.07 7.41
CA ILE A 6 -6.91 0.79 6.94
C ILE A 6 -5.74 -0.11 6.57
N PHE A 7 -5.18 0.12 5.40
CA PHE A 7 -3.95 -0.50 4.94
C PHE A 7 -2.87 0.58 4.81
N ILE A 8 -1.65 0.27 5.25
CA ILE A 8 -0.50 1.16 5.12
C ILE A 8 0.58 0.43 4.35
N ARG A 9 1.16 1.08 3.35
CA ARG A 9 2.31 0.58 2.59
C ARG A 9 3.37 1.65 2.38
N SER A 10 4.59 1.22 2.05
CA SER A 10 5.66 2.13 1.65
C SER A 10 5.56 2.36 0.16
N VAL A 11 5.76 3.60 -0.24
CA VAL A 11 5.86 3.97 -1.65
C VAL A 11 7.32 4.11 -2.05
N LYS A 12 8.05 5.00 -1.36
CA LYS A 12 9.43 5.33 -1.72
C LYS A 12 10.19 5.90 -0.54
N ARG A 13 11.51 5.88 -0.66
CA ARG A 13 12.43 6.60 0.23
C ARG A 13 12.89 7.88 -0.46
N ILE A 14 12.90 8.98 0.28
CA ILE A 14 13.42 10.28 -0.14
C ILE A 14 14.66 10.52 0.72
N GLN A 15 15.84 10.43 0.11
CA GLN A 15 17.13 10.57 0.77
C GLN A 15 17.37 12.02 1.21
N ASP A 16 17.06 13.00 0.36
CA ASP A 16 17.08 14.43 0.68
C ASP A 16 15.77 15.10 0.28
N VAL A 17 14.98 15.52 1.28
CA VAL A 17 13.69 16.19 1.04
C VAL A 17 13.78 17.56 0.36
N ARG A 18 14.97 18.15 0.23
CA ARG A 18 15.17 19.37 -0.59
C ARG A 18 15.38 19.04 -2.06
N ASN A 19 15.70 17.79 -2.40
CA ASN A 19 15.81 17.38 -3.78
C ASN A 19 14.42 17.28 -4.39
N GLU A 20 13.94 18.37 -4.99
CA GLU A 20 12.62 18.45 -5.60
C GLU A 20 12.41 17.35 -6.65
N GLN A 21 13.44 16.93 -7.38
CA GLN A 21 13.31 15.85 -8.36
C GLN A 21 13.01 14.52 -7.69
N GLU A 22 13.68 14.22 -6.58
CA GLU A 22 13.46 13.00 -5.80
C GLU A 22 12.07 13.00 -5.16
N VAL A 23 11.66 14.13 -4.59
CA VAL A 23 10.32 14.33 -4.02
C VAL A 23 9.25 14.15 -5.10
N ASN A 24 9.38 14.83 -6.23
CA ASN A 24 8.41 14.76 -7.33
C ASN A 24 8.33 13.34 -7.90
N TYR A 25 9.47 12.66 -8.06
CA TYR A 25 9.49 11.27 -8.51
C TYR A 25 8.81 10.34 -7.50
N ALA A 26 9.12 10.48 -6.20
CA ALA A 26 8.52 9.67 -5.14
C ALA A 26 6.99 9.81 -5.10
N HIS A 27 6.47 11.01 -5.29
CA HIS A 27 5.03 11.25 -5.40
C HIS A 27 4.43 10.75 -6.72
N ALA A 28 5.14 10.89 -7.84
CA ALA A 28 4.64 10.45 -9.15
C ALA A 28 4.53 8.92 -9.29
N VAL A 29 5.34 8.17 -8.56
CA VAL A 29 5.28 6.69 -8.53
C VAL A 29 4.30 6.14 -7.48
N ALA A 30 3.70 7.00 -6.65
CA ALA A 30 2.67 6.57 -5.72
C ALA A 30 1.41 6.20 -6.52
N PRO A 31 0.92 4.95 -6.44
CA PRO A 31 -0.32 4.58 -7.13
C PRO A 31 -1.46 5.43 -6.59
N HIS A 32 -2.26 6.03 -7.48
CA HIS A 32 -3.37 6.87 -7.06
C HIS A 32 -4.54 5.97 -6.64
N ILE A 33 -4.86 5.96 -5.35
CA ILE A 33 -6.00 5.24 -4.78
C ILE A 33 -7.01 6.27 -4.27
N PHE A 34 -8.28 6.06 -4.55
CA PHE A 34 -9.34 6.96 -4.08
C PHE A 34 -9.27 7.17 -2.56
N GLY A 35 -9.29 8.43 -2.13
CA GLY A 35 -9.38 8.79 -0.72
C GLY A 35 -8.15 8.44 0.13
N ASP A 36 -7.03 8.10 -0.51
CA ASP A 36 -5.79 7.80 0.18
C ASP A 36 -5.15 9.03 0.87
N LEU A 37 -4.17 8.75 1.70
CA LEU A 37 -3.33 9.78 2.30
C LEU A 37 -1.86 9.37 2.18
N ILE A 38 -1.07 10.23 1.53
CA ILE A 38 0.37 10.08 1.45
C ILE A 38 1.02 10.91 2.57
N LEU A 39 1.85 10.25 3.40
CA LEU A 39 2.62 10.88 4.46
C LEU A 39 4.13 10.72 4.22
N SER A 40 4.85 11.81 4.41
CA SER A 40 6.31 11.83 4.43
C SER A 40 6.80 11.73 5.88
N VAL A 41 7.28 10.56 6.26
CA VAL A 41 7.65 10.20 7.64
C VAL A 41 9.15 10.33 7.80
N PRO A 42 9.66 11.26 8.62
CA PRO A 42 11.10 11.39 8.84
C PRO A 42 11.64 10.17 9.56
N VAL A 43 12.85 9.76 9.18
CA VAL A 43 13.57 8.65 9.80
C VAL A 43 15.02 9.00 10.09
N THR A 44 15.62 8.31 11.06
CA THR A 44 17.03 8.45 11.43
C THR A 44 17.74 7.09 11.37
N ALA A 45 19.07 7.13 11.23
CA ALA A 45 19.88 5.91 11.18
C ALA A 45 19.85 5.07 12.45
N THR A 46 19.41 5.64 13.57
CA THR A 46 19.29 4.97 14.86
C THR A 46 17.85 4.58 15.21
N ASP A 47 16.88 4.86 14.34
CA ASP A 47 15.48 4.55 14.62
C ASP A 47 15.29 3.05 14.83
N THR A 48 14.49 2.72 15.84
CA THR A 48 13.96 1.37 16.02
C THR A 48 12.54 1.29 15.47
N VAL A 49 12.01 0.06 15.34
CA VAL A 49 10.58 -0.15 15.05
C VAL A 49 9.68 0.57 16.06
N SER A 50 10.11 0.68 17.33
CA SER A 50 9.38 1.41 18.36
C SER A 50 9.37 2.92 18.11
N ASP A 51 10.48 3.49 17.63
CA ASP A 51 10.58 4.92 17.33
C ASP A 51 9.73 5.28 16.10
N LEU A 52 9.76 4.44 15.07
CA LEU A 52 8.94 4.61 13.89
C LEU A 52 7.44 4.53 14.23
N ARG A 53 7.03 3.57 15.07
CA ARG A 53 5.67 3.49 15.60
C ARG A 53 5.23 4.80 16.25
N LYS A 54 6.03 5.30 17.19
CA LYS A 54 5.74 6.53 17.92
C LYS A 54 5.64 7.73 16.98
N THR A 55 6.51 7.79 15.97
CA THR A 55 6.48 8.83 14.95
C THR A 55 5.18 8.79 14.15
N LEU A 56 4.77 7.63 13.67
CA LEU A 56 3.50 7.45 12.94
C LEU A 56 2.29 7.83 13.80
N GLU A 57 2.20 7.31 15.02
CA GLU A 57 1.12 7.62 15.97
C GLU A 57 1.04 9.13 16.25
N THR A 58 2.20 9.78 16.43
CA THR A 58 2.28 11.23 16.67
C THR A 58 1.82 12.02 15.45
N MET A 59 2.34 11.69 14.26
CA MET A 59 1.98 12.37 13.02
C MET A 59 0.48 12.26 12.72
N LEU A 60 -0.11 11.08 12.91
CA LEU A 60 -1.54 10.86 12.74
C LEU A 60 -2.36 11.64 13.77
N THR A 61 -1.94 11.65 15.04
CA THR A 61 -2.59 12.45 16.09
C THR A 61 -2.59 13.94 15.75
N VAL A 62 -1.45 14.47 15.33
CA VAL A 62 -1.32 15.89 14.93
C VAL A 62 -2.17 16.20 13.70
N ARG A 63 -2.15 15.33 12.68
CA ARG A 63 -2.99 15.47 11.47
C ARG A 63 -4.47 15.44 11.81
N MET A 64 -4.91 14.50 12.66
CA MET A 64 -6.29 14.41 13.14
C MET A 64 -6.72 15.69 13.86
N ALA A 65 -5.92 16.17 14.81
CA ALA A 65 -6.21 17.39 15.54
C ALA A 65 -6.27 18.63 14.64
N ALA A 66 -5.47 18.66 13.57
CA ALA A 66 -5.48 19.73 12.57
C ALA A 66 -6.60 19.62 11.52
N GLY A 67 -7.46 18.59 11.59
CA GLY A 67 -8.47 18.31 10.55
C GLY A 67 -7.88 17.87 9.21
N GLY A 68 -6.59 17.51 9.19
CA GLY A 68 -5.78 17.27 8.00
C GLY A 68 -5.77 15.83 7.50
N LEU A 69 -6.76 15.01 7.87
CA LEU A 69 -6.92 13.64 7.36
C LEU A 69 -7.63 13.58 6.00
N GLY A 70 -8.14 14.70 5.48
CA GLY A 70 -8.87 14.71 4.21
C GLY A 70 -10.06 13.77 4.23
N PHE A 71 -10.21 12.94 3.19
CA PHE A 71 -11.27 11.93 3.08
C PHE A 71 -11.29 10.97 4.27
N LEU A 72 -10.12 10.54 4.77
CA LEU A 72 -10.03 9.65 5.92
C LEU A 72 -10.68 10.21 7.19
N GLY A 73 -10.72 11.54 7.34
CA GLY A 73 -11.37 12.20 8.47
C GLY A 73 -12.89 12.15 8.43
N SER A 74 -13.48 11.77 7.29
CA SER A 74 -14.93 11.58 7.13
C SER A 74 -15.39 10.15 7.41
N LEU A 75 -14.45 9.21 7.51
CA LEU A 75 -14.72 7.80 7.76
C LEU A 75 -14.80 7.52 9.27
N ASP A 76 -15.62 6.53 9.65
CA ASP A 76 -15.76 6.08 11.04
C ASP A 76 -14.60 5.15 11.44
N LEU A 77 -13.44 5.78 11.66
CA LEU A 77 -12.18 5.14 12.04
C LEU A 77 -11.86 5.43 13.51
N SER A 78 -11.73 4.36 14.29
CA SER A 78 -11.36 4.43 15.70
C SER A 78 -9.84 4.49 15.88
N SER A 79 -9.38 4.90 17.07
CA SER A 79 -7.97 4.83 17.43
C SER A 79 -7.39 3.40 17.35
N ASP A 80 -8.22 2.39 17.60
CA ASP A 80 -7.83 0.97 17.50
C ASP A 80 -7.65 0.54 16.05
N ASP A 81 -8.45 1.07 15.11
CA ASP A 81 -8.28 0.81 13.67
C ASP A 81 -6.91 1.32 13.19
N TRP A 82 -6.54 2.54 13.60
CA TRP A 82 -5.22 3.12 13.32
C TRP A 82 -4.08 2.32 13.93
N ARG A 83 -4.22 1.91 15.20
CA ARG A 83 -3.19 1.15 15.90
C ARG A 83 -2.95 -0.21 15.24
N THR A 84 -4.04 -0.89 14.88
CA THR A 84 -3.99 -2.18 14.17
C THR A 84 -3.29 -2.05 12.82
N ALA A 85 -3.58 -0.98 12.08
CA ALA A 85 -2.93 -0.74 10.78
C ALA A 85 -1.42 -0.46 10.90
N ILE A 86 -1.01 0.33 11.91
CA ILE A 86 0.41 0.58 12.20
C ILE A 86 1.10 -0.71 12.64
N ASP A 87 0.45 -1.52 13.49
CA ASP A 87 0.96 -2.82 13.91
C ASP A 87 1.19 -3.77 12.73
N ALA A 88 0.23 -3.86 11.82
CA ALA A 88 0.34 -4.67 10.61
C ALA A 88 1.50 -4.18 9.73
N PHE A 89 1.57 -2.87 9.46
CA PHE A 89 2.62 -2.24 8.66
C PHE A 89 4.03 -2.52 9.19
N LEU A 90 4.22 -2.45 10.51
CA LEU A 90 5.52 -2.62 11.14
C LEU A 90 5.92 -4.09 11.32
N SER A 91 4.95 -5.00 11.47
CA SER A 91 5.21 -6.43 11.72
C SER A 91 5.48 -7.23 10.45
N GLN A 92 4.97 -6.78 9.30
CA GLN A 92 5.09 -7.51 8.02
C GLN A 92 6.42 -7.26 7.29
N ARG A 93 7.37 -6.53 7.89
CA ARG A 93 8.64 -6.15 7.28
C ARG A 93 9.85 -6.70 8.00
N PRO A 94 10.91 -7.11 7.29
CA PRO A 94 12.21 -7.28 7.92
C PRO A 94 12.62 -5.94 8.55
N ALA A 95 13.04 -5.93 9.81
CA ALA A 95 13.42 -4.71 10.52
C ALA A 95 14.40 -3.82 9.71
N LEU A 96 15.25 -4.43 8.88
CA LEU A 96 16.21 -3.77 7.97
C LEU A 96 15.58 -3.00 6.80
N ALA A 97 14.30 -3.20 6.47
CA ALA A 97 13.57 -2.39 5.51
C ALA A 97 13.00 -1.09 6.13
N LEU A 98 12.84 -1.09 7.46
CA LEU A 98 12.26 0.01 8.24
C LEU A 98 13.31 0.91 8.92
N VAL A 99 14.57 0.50 8.93
CA VAL A 99 15.70 1.29 9.44
C VAL A 99 16.67 1.55 8.28
N ASP A 100 17.22 2.76 8.22
CA ASP A 100 18.18 3.12 7.19
C ASP A 100 19.46 3.58 7.86
N SER A 101 20.49 2.73 7.88
CA SER A 101 21.78 3.10 8.48
C SER A 101 22.44 4.31 7.80
N ASN A 102 21.97 4.72 6.62
CA ASN A 102 22.44 5.89 5.89
C ASN A 102 21.48 7.09 6.01
N ALA A 103 20.36 6.97 6.74
CA ALA A 103 19.45 8.09 6.93
C ALA A 103 20.15 9.24 7.66
N ALA A 104 20.14 10.41 7.02
CA ALA A 104 20.67 11.62 7.61
C ALA A 104 19.61 12.24 8.52
N PRO A 105 19.95 12.66 9.75
CA PRO A 105 19.08 13.55 10.52
C PRO A 105 19.07 14.94 9.88
N TYR A 106 18.14 15.79 10.31
CA TYR A 106 18.24 17.22 10.04
C TYR A 106 19.48 17.79 10.73
N ASP A 107 20.37 18.43 9.97
CA ASP A 107 21.55 19.13 10.48
C ASP A 107 21.77 20.40 9.66
N ASP A 108 21.44 21.56 10.24
CA ASP A 108 21.56 22.85 9.57
C ASP A 108 23.02 23.29 9.36
N GLU A 109 23.93 22.87 10.25
CA GLU A 109 25.35 23.23 10.20
C GLU A 109 26.07 22.49 9.07
N LEU A 110 25.71 21.22 8.87
CA LEU A 110 26.20 20.39 7.77
C LEU A 110 25.37 20.53 6.50
N GLY A 111 24.27 21.29 6.54
CA GLY A 111 23.32 21.42 5.45
C GLY A 111 22.72 20.07 5.06
N LEU A 112 22.46 19.18 6.00
CA LEU A 112 21.76 17.91 5.80
C LEU A 112 20.27 18.09 6.09
N CYS A 113 19.43 17.51 5.23
CA CYS A 113 18.00 17.41 5.46
C CYS A 113 17.59 15.96 5.70
N PRO A 114 16.49 15.74 6.45
CA PRO A 114 16.14 14.43 6.92
C PRO A 114 15.77 13.51 5.76
N THR A 115 16.20 12.26 5.88
CA THR A 115 15.69 11.17 5.04
C THR A 115 14.25 10.86 5.46
N ASN A 116 13.34 10.76 4.50
CA ASN A 116 11.93 10.47 4.76
C ASN A 116 11.47 9.19 4.04
N PHE A 117 10.57 8.45 4.70
CA PHE A 117 9.77 7.41 4.08
C PHE A 117 8.44 7.98 3.63
N LEU A 118 8.18 7.85 2.34
CA LEU A 118 6.87 8.10 1.79
C LEU A 118 6.01 6.85 2.02
N ILE A 119 4.98 6.99 2.83
CA ILE A 119 3.99 5.95 3.08
C ILE A 119 2.65 6.37 2.49
N GLN A 120 1.88 5.39 2.05
CA GLN A 120 0.51 5.56 1.59
C GLN A 120 -0.42 4.86 2.57
N ILE A 121 -1.49 5.54 2.94
CA ILE A 121 -2.54 5.06 3.84
C ILE A 121 -3.82 4.96 3.02
N VAL A 122 -4.34 3.74 2.90
CA VAL A 122 -5.49 3.39 2.07
C VAL A 122 -6.67 3.00 2.96
N PRO A 123 -7.84 3.65 2.85
CA PRO A 123 -9.03 3.27 3.60
C PRO A 123 -9.72 2.08 2.96
N VAL A 124 -9.22 0.87 3.18
CA VAL A 124 -9.83 -0.36 2.61
C VAL A 124 -11.24 -0.69 3.13
N CYS A 125 -11.76 0.08 4.10
CA CYS A 125 -13.18 0.05 4.47
C CYS A 125 -14.08 0.85 3.50
N ASP A 126 -13.52 1.74 2.70
CA ASP A 126 -14.23 2.44 1.64
C ASP A 126 -14.24 1.58 0.37
N GLU A 127 -15.40 1.45 -0.27
CA GLU A 127 -15.57 0.58 -1.44
C GLU A 127 -14.76 1.06 -2.65
N GLY A 128 -14.63 2.37 -2.84
CA GLY A 128 -13.85 2.95 -3.94
C GLY A 128 -12.36 2.67 -3.77
N ALA A 129 -11.82 2.96 -2.59
CA ALA A 129 -10.43 2.70 -2.26
C ALA A 129 -10.09 1.20 -2.31
N ALA A 130 -10.99 0.35 -1.80
CA ALA A 130 -10.81 -1.10 -1.82
C ALA A 130 -10.82 -1.66 -3.26
N LEU A 131 -11.70 -1.15 -4.13
CA LEU A 131 -11.73 -1.55 -5.53
C LEU A 131 -10.47 -1.10 -6.28
N ASP A 132 -10.04 0.16 -6.11
CA ASP A 132 -8.82 0.67 -6.73
C ASP A 132 -7.60 -0.19 -6.33
N LEU A 133 -7.49 -0.52 -5.03
CA LEU A 133 -6.40 -1.38 -4.53
C LEU A 133 -6.51 -2.80 -5.08
N TYR A 134 -7.71 -3.37 -5.14
CA TYR A 134 -7.93 -4.69 -5.72
C TYR A 134 -7.51 -4.74 -7.19
N MET A 135 -7.87 -3.73 -7.98
CA MET A 135 -7.52 -3.64 -9.41
C MET A 135 -6.00 -3.53 -9.61
N GLU A 136 -5.32 -2.76 -8.75
CA GLU A 136 -3.85 -2.69 -8.74
C GLU A 136 -3.23 -4.08 -8.49
N VAL A 137 -3.65 -4.75 -7.42
CA VAL A 137 -3.14 -6.09 -7.04
C VAL A 137 -3.42 -7.13 -8.11
N LEU A 138 -4.60 -7.07 -8.74
CA LEU A 138 -4.95 -7.96 -9.85
C LEU A 138 -4.03 -7.72 -11.06
N GLY A 139 -3.74 -6.46 -11.39
CA GLY A 139 -2.79 -6.11 -12.44
C GLY A 139 -1.39 -6.68 -12.17
N ASP A 140 -0.90 -6.54 -10.94
CA ASP A 140 0.39 -7.11 -10.53
C ASP A 140 0.39 -8.65 -10.64
N ALA A 141 -0.70 -9.30 -10.22
CA ALA A 141 -0.86 -10.74 -10.33
C ALA A 141 -0.82 -11.22 -11.79
N ILE A 142 -1.54 -10.52 -12.68
CA ILE A 142 -1.57 -10.79 -14.13
C ILE A 142 -0.18 -10.61 -14.77
N ASN A 143 0.58 -9.61 -14.32
CA ASN A 143 1.96 -9.38 -14.76
C ASN A 143 2.96 -10.41 -14.19
N GLY A 144 2.51 -11.33 -13.34
CA GLY A 144 3.32 -12.39 -12.77
C GLY A 144 4.28 -11.90 -11.68
N GLU A 145 3.93 -10.80 -11.00
CA GLU A 145 4.60 -10.37 -9.78
C GLU A 145 4.38 -11.36 -8.65
N ASN A 146 5.28 -11.37 -7.66
CA ASN A 146 5.10 -12.21 -6.48
C ASN A 146 4.30 -11.44 -5.43
N TRP A 147 3.29 -12.10 -4.85
CA TRP A 147 2.57 -11.51 -3.74
C TRP A 147 3.51 -11.13 -2.59
N SER A 148 3.27 -9.94 -2.05
CA SER A 148 3.94 -9.40 -0.87
C SER A 148 2.92 -8.73 0.04
N PRO A 149 3.10 -8.79 1.37
CA PRO A 149 2.28 -8.03 2.32
C PRO A 149 2.28 -6.51 2.08
N GLU A 150 3.25 -5.98 1.32
CA GLU A 150 3.32 -4.56 0.97
C GLU A 150 2.35 -4.15 -0.15
N MET A 151 1.82 -5.12 -0.91
CA MET A 151 0.88 -4.86 -2.00
C MET A 151 -0.52 -4.54 -1.46
N ALA A 152 -1.05 -5.42 -0.59
CA ALA A 152 -2.38 -5.32 0.00
C ALA A 152 -2.51 -6.21 1.24
N PRO A 153 -3.57 -6.04 2.06
CA PRO A 153 -3.89 -6.97 3.14
C PRO A 153 -4.02 -8.42 2.62
N ALA A 154 -3.52 -9.39 3.39
CA ALA A 154 -3.57 -10.80 3.01
C ALA A 154 -5.01 -11.34 2.81
N SER A 155 -6.02 -10.66 3.36
CA SER A 155 -7.43 -10.98 3.12
C SER A 155 -7.82 -10.90 1.64
N TYR A 156 -7.14 -10.07 0.84
CA TYR A 156 -7.37 -9.95 -0.61
C TYR A 156 -6.99 -11.21 -1.37
N LEU A 157 -6.10 -12.06 -0.84
CA LEU A 157 -5.72 -13.32 -1.49
C LEU A 157 -6.92 -14.26 -1.70
N SER A 158 -7.95 -14.13 -0.85
CA SER A 158 -9.19 -14.90 -0.96
C SER A 158 -10.24 -14.24 -1.86
N ASP A 159 -10.02 -13.01 -2.32
CA ASP A 159 -10.92 -12.36 -3.26
C ASP A 159 -10.84 -13.03 -4.62
N THR A 160 -11.99 -13.08 -5.30
CA THR A 160 -12.14 -13.81 -6.55
C THR A 160 -11.98 -12.91 -7.76
N CYS A 161 -11.52 -13.48 -8.86
CA CYS A 161 -11.46 -12.93 -10.20
C CYS A 161 -11.99 -13.98 -11.19
N PHE A 162 -12.14 -13.59 -12.44
CA PHE A 162 -12.61 -14.48 -13.51
C PHE A 162 -11.51 -14.66 -14.55
N MET A 163 -11.19 -15.91 -14.90
CA MET A 163 -10.33 -16.23 -16.03
C MET A 163 -11.18 -16.77 -17.18
N SER A 164 -11.07 -16.16 -18.35
CA SER A 164 -11.74 -16.61 -19.58
C SER A 164 -11.20 -17.96 -20.06
N ALA A 165 -11.89 -18.57 -21.03
CA ALA A 165 -11.43 -19.81 -21.66
C ALA A 165 -10.06 -19.64 -22.37
N ASP A 166 -9.77 -18.41 -22.83
CA ASP A 166 -8.52 -18.06 -23.52
C ASP A 166 -7.37 -17.73 -22.55
N GLY A 167 -7.66 -17.64 -21.25
CA GLY A 167 -6.68 -17.38 -20.19
C GLY A 167 -6.58 -15.93 -19.74
N ASP A 168 -7.34 -15.02 -20.35
CA ASP A 168 -7.40 -13.61 -19.93
C ASP A 168 -8.10 -13.50 -18.57
N ILE A 169 -7.59 -12.63 -17.70
CA ILE A 169 -8.07 -12.47 -16.33
C ILE A 169 -8.76 -11.11 -16.17
N PHE A 170 -9.96 -11.14 -15.58
CA PHE A 170 -10.82 -10.00 -15.33
C PHE A 170 -11.19 -9.93 -13.85
N SER A 171 -11.53 -8.73 -13.36
CA SER A 171 -11.94 -8.52 -11.97
C SER A 171 -13.20 -9.30 -11.58
N ARG A 172 -14.09 -9.55 -12.55
CA ARG A 172 -15.33 -10.31 -12.40
C ARG A 172 -15.84 -10.78 -13.75
N GLU A 173 -16.80 -11.69 -13.74
CA GLU A 173 -17.44 -12.19 -14.97
C GLU A 173 -18.11 -11.08 -15.78
N GLU A 174 -18.73 -10.10 -15.12
CA GLU A 174 -19.37 -8.96 -15.79
C GLU A 174 -18.35 -8.09 -16.54
N ALA A 175 -17.14 -7.94 -16.00
CA ALA A 175 -16.11 -7.15 -16.65
C ALA A 175 -15.63 -7.82 -17.95
N ALA A 176 -15.60 -9.16 -18.00
CA ALA A 176 -15.32 -9.88 -19.24
C ALA A 176 -16.41 -9.65 -20.30
N GLU A 177 -17.69 -9.68 -19.90
CA GLU A 177 -18.79 -9.39 -20.82
C GLU A 177 -18.80 -7.95 -21.33
N ASP A 178 -18.48 -6.99 -20.45
CA ASP A 178 -18.34 -5.57 -20.82
C ASP A 178 -17.26 -5.38 -21.91
N GLU A 179 -16.23 -6.23 -21.91
CA GLU A 179 -15.18 -6.28 -22.94
C GLU A 179 -15.52 -7.19 -24.14
N GLY A 180 -16.71 -7.78 -24.17
CA GLY A 180 -17.18 -8.64 -25.26
C GLY A 180 -16.64 -10.07 -25.23
N VAL A 181 -16.07 -10.50 -24.10
CA VAL A 181 -15.54 -11.85 -23.89
C VAL A 181 -16.63 -12.76 -23.31
N SER A 182 -16.76 -13.96 -23.89
CA SER A 182 -17.75 -14.95 -23.42
C SER A 182 -17.36 -15.51 -22.04
N ARG A 183 -18.36 -15.69 -21.18
CA ARG A 183 -18.20 -16.38 -19.90
C ARG A 183 -18.08 -17.91 -20.04
N GLU A 184 -18.52 -18.45 -21.18
CA GLU A 184 -18.62 -19.89 -21.39
C GLU A 184 -17.24 -20.55 -21.34
N GLY A 185 -17.08 -21.54 -20.47
CA GLY A 185 -15.81 -22.25 -20.29
C GLY A 185 -14.76 -21.51 -19.44
N GLY A 186 -15.08 -20.32 -18.93
CA GLY A 186 -14.23 -19.63 -17.97
C GLY A 186 -14.29 -20.23 -16.56
N LYS A 187 -13.40 -19.78 -15.68
CA LYS A 187 -13.29 -20.26 -14.30
C LYS A 187 -13.10 -19.10 -13.32
N ILE A 188 -13.73 -19.22 -12.15
CA ILE A 188 -13.49 -18.32 -11.03
C ILE A 188 -12.21 -18.79 -10.32
N LEU A 189 -11.31 -17.85 -10.05
CA LEU A 189 -10.08 -18.08 -9.30
C LEU A 189 -9.97 -17.08 -8.17
N THR A 190 -9.28 -17.46 -7.11
CA THR A 190 -8.81 -16.52 -6.09
C THR A 190 -7.57 -15.77 -6.59
N LEU A 191 -7.31 -14.57 -6.07
CA LEU A 191 -6.05 -13.85 -6.31
C LEU A 191 -4.84 -14.71 -5.96
N GLN A 192 -4.93 -15.51 -4.89
CA GLN A 192 -3.88 -16.48 -4.54
C GLN A 192 -3.57 -17.45 -5.67
N GLU A 193 -4.59 -18.06 -6.29
CA GLU A 193 -4.40 -19.00 -7.39
C GLU A 193 -3.75 -18.33 -8.61
N VAL A 194 -4.07 -17.06 -8.88
CA VAL A 194 -3.42 -16.29 -9.95
C VAL A 194 -1.94 -16.12 -9.65
N PHE A 195 -1.58 -15.60 -8.47
CA PHE A 195 -0.19 -15.43 -8.05
C PHE A 195 0.61 -16.76 -8.13
N GLU A 196 0.03 -17.86 -7.66
CA GLU A 196 0.69 -19.18 -7.68
C GLU A 196 0.83 -19.76 -9.10
N SER A 197 -0.09 -19.47 -10.01
CA SER A 197 -0.06 -19.98 -11.38
C SER A 197 1.16 -19.48 -12.17
N HIS A 198 1.58 -18.23 -11.93
CA HIS A 198 2.74 -17.63 -12.59
C HIS A 198 4.07 -18.10 -11.98
N GLN A 199 4.10 -18.52 -10.71
CA GLN A 199 5.29 -19.07 -10.08
C GLN A 199 5.66 -20.44 -10.64
N LYS A 200 4.66 -21.27 -10.98
CA LYS A 200 4.87 -22.61 -11.55
C LYS A 200 5.45 -22.58 -12.97
N ASN A 201 5.26 -21.48 -13.70
CA ASN A 201 5.76 -21.28 -15.06
C ASN A 201 7.18 -20.70 -15.12
N LYS A 202 7.81 -20.39 -13.98
CA LYS A 202 9.18 -19.84 -13.89
C LYS A 202 10.27 -20.91 -13.60
N ILE A 203 9.94 -22.21 -13.69
CA ILE A 203 10.87 -23.34 -13.51
C ILE A 203 11.26 -23.96 -14.86
#